data_AF-A0A8J4NV69-F1
#
_entry.id   AF-A0A8J4NV69-F1
#
_cell.length_a   1.000
_cell.length_b   1.000
_cell.length_c   1.000
_cell.angle_alpha   90.00
_cell.angle_beta   90.00
_cell.angle_gamma   90.00
#
_symmetry.space_group_name_H-M   'P 1'
#
loop_
_entity.id
_entity.type
_entity.pdbx_description
1 polymer ?
#
loop_
_entity_poly.entity_id
_entity_poly.type
_entity_poly.pdbx_seq_one_letter_code
_entity_poly.pdbx_strand_id
1 'polypeptide(L)'
;TSSYALPDFPYDVKCILAEKKCPDHSMRIRIIEFLQADMTKYLEGSLYPNSQQYNIVVNALLQAYPFLDEDGNGFLLWKRALKDRFKYVRRPIEDDEQVLRNKCKFGHRRGQTRKSSFAENKPDDVQVQVEEEPVHLEGSAMDVHIKWLKEEYMKTQRNWKEVDNRMNVTIELRRKMISNKAPLKDILRLFPFLRCPYQLFREFQLLTHMDIYKKTVEILEIYSENILSLYVVRNNPINIMLQENLKRHTEEDILKYMKTTAACLLLPDVFGDDSSLFAAVNEEVKVLTPVLEVKNPFNVNSCEFALYVGREELAQLDDCTMALAALVAAFHVFDIPCPKRIHRTLNFLESLVFEVRSP
;
A
#
# COMPACT_ATOMS: atom_id res chain seq x y z
N THR A 1 -21.10 -21.16 13.12
CA THR A 1 -19.74 -20.82 12.64
C THR A 1 -18.78 -21.82 13.25
N SER A 2 -18.16 -22.67 12.44
CA SER A 2 -17.16 -23.63 12.92
C SER A 2 -15.92 -22.88 13.40
N SER A 3 -15.60 -23.00 14.69
CA SER A 3 -14.38 -22.42 15.27
C SER A 3 -13.16 -23.18 14.75
N TYR A 4 -12.23 -22.46 14.11
CA TYR A 4 -10.96 -23.03 13.67
C TYR A 4 -10.09 -23.35 14.89
N ALA A 5 -9.54 -24.57 14.96
CA ALA A 5 -8.55 -24.98 15.95
C ALA A 5 -7.19 -25.11 15.28
N LEU A 6 -6.11 -24.76 15.98
CA LEU A 6 -4.77 -24.88 15.44
C LEU A 6 -4.39 -26.34 15.16
N PRO A 7 -3.56 -26.59 14.13
CA PRO A 7 -3.06 -27.92 13.84
C PRO A 7 -2.19 -28.43 14.97
N ASP A 8 -2.08 -29.75 15.05
CA ASP A 8 -1.05 -30.37 15.87
C ASP A 8 0.32 -30.16 15.22
N PHE A 9 1.06 -29.18 15.73
CA PHE A 9 2.39 -28.85 15.22
C PHE A 9 3.39 -29.99 15.45
N PRO A 10 4.41 -30.13 14.59
CA PRO A 10 5.47 -31.12 14.80
C PRO A 10 6.28 -30.80 16.07
N TYR A 11 6.94 -31.81 16.64
CA TYR A 11 7.62 -31.72 17.93
C TYR A 11 8.60 -30.55 18.02
N ASP A 12 9.37 -30.29 16.97
CA ASP A 12 10.35 -29.21 16.92
C ASP A 12 9.71 -27.81 16.98
N VAL A 13 8.58 -27.62 16.30
CA VAL A 13 7.78 -26.40 16.39
C VAL A 13 7.16 -26.27 17.78
N LYS A 14 6.62 -27.35 18.34
CA LYS A 14 6.07 -27.38 19.71
C LYS A 14 7.11 -26.99 20.76
N CYS A 15 8.36 -27.48 20.63
CA CYS A 15 9.45 -27.12 21.55
C CYS A 15 9.73 -25.61 21.54
N ILE A 16 9.86 -25.00 20.37
CA ILE A 16 10.08 -23.55 20.26
C ILE A 16 8.91 -22.74 20.81
N LEU A 17 7.68 -23.17 20.49
CA LEU A 17 6.47 -22.51 20.96
C LEU A 17 6.31 -22.63 22.49
N ALA A 18 6.73 -23.76 23.09
CA ALA A 18 6.75 -23.97 24.53
C ALA A 18 7.85 -23.16 25.24
N GLU A 19 9.00 -22.99 24.60
CA GLU A 19 10.12 -22.18 25.10
C GLU A 19 9.87 -20.67 25.00
N LYS A 20 8.79 -20.23 24.32
CA LYS A 20 8.43 -18.82 24.08
C LYS A 20 9.58 -17.99 23.47
N LYS A 21 10.40 -18.63 22.63
CA LYS A 21 11.47 -17.93 21.89
C LYS A 21 10.94 -17.40 20.58
N CYS A 22 11.30 -16.17 20.22
CA CYS A 22 10.95 -15.60 18.92
C CYS A 22 11.51 -16.50 17.80
N PRO A 23 10.66 -17.03 16.90
CA PRO A 23 11.11 -17.96 15.88
C PRO A 23 12.01 -17.24 14.86
N ASP A 24 13.10 -17.90 14.47
CA ASP A 24 13.92 -17.42 13.36
C ASP A 24 13.18 -17.53 12.01
N HIS A 25 13.82 -17.10 10.93
CA HIS A 25 13.20 -17.13 9.61
C HIS A 25 12.78 -18.55 9.16
N SER A 26 13.58 -19.58 9.46
CA SER A 26 13.31 -20.96 9.07
C SER A 26 12.09 -21.50 9.83
N MET A 27 12.04 -21.25 11.14
CA MET A 27 10.95 -21.67 11.99
C MET A 27 9.64 -20.95 11.66
N ARG A 28 9.70 -19.65 11.32
CA ARG A 28 8.53 -18.90 10.82
C ARG A 28 7.97 -19.50 9.54
N ILE A 29 8.83 -19.86 8.58
CA ILE A 29 8.41 -20.56 7.36
C ILE A 29 7.69 -21.85 7.75
N ARG A 30 8.31 -22.70 8.58
CA ARG A 30 7.75 -24.00 8.98
C ARG A 30 6.37 -23.88 9.63
N ILE A 31 6.19 -22.94 10.57
CA ILE A 31 4.88 -22.66 11.18
C ILE A 31 3.84 -22.33 10.10
N ILE A 32 4.19 -21.46 9.15
CA ILE A 32 3.32 -21.07 8.03
C ILE A 32 2.99 -22.26 7.10
N GLU A 33 3.92 -23.17 6.85
CA GLU A 33 3.65 -24.38 6.04
C GLU A 33 2.60 -25.26 6.69
N PHE A 34 2.70 -25.48 8.01
CA PHE A 34 1.73 -26.28 8.76
C PHE A 34 0.36 -25.60 8.83
N LEU A 35 0.33 -24.29 9.09
CA LEU A 35 -0.91 -23.51 9.07
C LEU A 35 -1.58 -23.55 7.71
N GLN A 36 -0.83 -23.43 6.61
CA GLN A 36 -1.39 -23.49 5.27
C GLN A 36 -1.96 -24.88 4.96
N ALA A 37 -1.22 -25.95 5.28
CA ALA A 37 -1.67 -27.31 5.03
C ALA A 37 -2.96 -27.63 5.81
N ASP A 38 -3.02 -27.21 7.07
CA ASP A 38 -4.18 -27.39 7.92
C ASP A 38 -5.38 -26.53 7.50
N MET A 39 -5.15 -25.25 7.21
CA MET A 39 -6.17 -24.35 6.68
C MET A 39 -6.75 -24.89 5.37
N THR A 40 -5.94 -25.53 4.52
CA THR A 40 -6.44 -26.18 3.30
C THR A 40 -7.40 -27.33 3.63
N LYS A 41 -7.14 -28.12 4.68
CA LYS A 41 -8.07 -29.16 5.16
C LYS A 41 -9.35 -28.54 5.73
N TYR A 42 -9.23 -27.50 6.54
CA TYR A 42 -10.36 -26.75 7.10
C TYR A 42 -11.27 -26.16 6.02
N LEU A 43 -10.70 -25.81 4.86
CA LEU A 43 -11.43 -25.30 3.70
C LEU A 43 -11.83 -26.38 2.68
N GLU A 44 -11.91 -27.64 3.11
CA GLU A 44 -12.32 -28.78 2.27
C GLU A 44 -11.48 -28.91 0.99
N GLY A 45 -10.18 -28.64 1.09
CA GLY A 45 -9.24 -28.70 -0.03
C GLY A 45 -9.11 -27.40 -0.83
N SER A 46 -9.91 -26.37 -0.54
CA SER A 46 -9.85 -25.11 -1.26
C SER A 46 -8.53 -24.38 -1.03
N LEU A 47 -7.88 -24.00 -2.13
CA LEU A 47 -6.64 -23.21 -2.10
C LEU A 47 -6.91 -21.70 -2.19
N TYR A 48 -8.17 -21.25 -2.11
CA TYR A 48 -8.56 -19.85 -2.20
C TYR A 48 -9.24 -19.33 -0.94
N PRO A 49 -8.51 -19.19 0.18
CA PRO A 49 -9.06 -18.55 1.35
C PRO A 49 -9.43 -17.09 1.09
N ASN A 50 -10.54 -16.65 1.69
CA ASN A 50 -10.92 -15.23 1.74
C ASN A 50 -10.22 -14.51 2.93
N SER A 51 -10.32 -13.17 2.97
CA SER A 51 -9.66 -12.36 4.00
C SER A 51 -10.07 -12.76 5.44
N GLN A 52 -11.35 -13.10 5.66
CA GLN A 52 -11.85 -13.50 6.97
C GLN A 52 -11.28 -14.85 7.42
N GLN A 53 -11.14 -15.81 6.51
CA GLN A 53 -10.53 -17.11 6.81
C GLN A 53 -9.06 -16.93 7.21
N TYR A 54 -8.31 -16.07 6.53
CA TYR A 54 -6.95 -15.73 6.97
C TYR A 54 -6.92 -15.11 8.37
N ASN A 55 -7.85 -14.18 8.66
CA ASN A 55 -7.94 -13.56 9.99
C ASN A 55 -8.22 -14.59 11.08
N ILE A 56 -9.14 -15.53 10.85
CA ILE A 56 -9.51 -16.57 11.81
C ILE A 56 -8.28 -17.42 12.18
N VAL A 57 -7.52 -17.89 11.19
CA VAL A 57 -6.34 -18.75 11.41
C VAL A 57 -5.22 -18.01 12.14
N VAL A 58 -4.94 -16.77 11.72
CA VAL A 58 -3.88 -15.95 12.33
C VAL A 58 -4.25 -15.55 13.75
N ASN A 59 -5.52 -15.19 14.01
CA ASN A 59 -6.00 -14.91 15.36
C ASN A 59 -5.89 -16.13 16.25
N ALA A 60 -6.22 -17.33 15.76
CA ALA A 60 -6.05 -18.56 16.54
C ALA A 60 -4.57 -18.79 16.91
N LEU A 61 -3.63 -18.51 15.99
CA LEU A 61 -2.19 -18.60 16.25
C LEU A 61 -1.75 -17.63 17.34
N LEU A 62 -2.13 -16.36 17.24
CA LEU A 62 -1.70 -15.33 18.18
C LEU A 62 -2.40 -15.44 19.54
N GLN A 63 -3.64 -15.94 19.58
CA GLN A 63 -4.33 -16.27 20.83
C GLN A 63 -3.63 -17.41 21.58
N ALA A 64 -3.18 -18.44 20.86
CA ALA A 64 -2.45 -19.55 21.48
C ALA A 64 -1.00 -19.17 21.86
N TYR A 65 -0.38 -18.27 21.09
CA TYR A 65 1.02 -17.88 21.25
C TYR A 65 1.21 -16.35 21.17
N PRO A 66 0.83 -15.59 22.23
CA PRO A 66 0.88 -14.13 22.20
C PRO A 66 2.28 -13.53 22.01
N PHE A 67 3.34 -14.24 22.40
CA PHE A 67 4.73 -13.80 22.22
C PHE A 67 5.15 -13.71 20.74
N LEU A 68 4.36 -14.27 19.81
CA LEU A 68 4.58 -14.10 18.37
C LEU A 68 4.18 -12.71 17.86
N ASP A 69 3.66 -11.85 18.75
CA ASP A 69 3.24 -10.48 18.51
C ASP A 69 3.95 -9.48 19.45
N GLU A 70 5.20 -9.75 19.84
CA GLU A 70 5.97 -8.90 20.77
C GLU A 70 6.09 -7.43 20.31
N ASP A 71 6.15 -7.18 19.00
CA ASP A 71 6.30 -5.84 18.41
C ASP A 71 4.95 -5.21 17.96
N GLY A 72 3.81 -5.83 18.31
CA GLY A 72 2.45 -5.35 17.94
C GLY A 72 2.11 -5.42 16.44
N ASN A 73 2.98 -6.04 15.62
CA ASN A 73 2.84 -6.16 14.18
C ASN A 73 2.67 -7.62 13.70
N GLY A 74 2.62 -8.57 14.63
CA GLY A 74 2.53 -10.01 14.38
C GLY A 74 1.35 -10.36 13.48
N PHE A 75 0.16 -9.83 13.77
CA PHE A 75 -1.03 -10.14 12.97
C PHE A 75 -0.84 -9.89 11.48
N LEU A 76 -0.29 -8.73 11.11
CA LEU A 76 -0.05 -8.37 9.72
C LEU A 76 1.04 -9.23 9.08
N LEU A 77 2.13 -9.49 9.82
CA LEU A 77 3.25 -10.31 9.35
C LEU A 77 2.83 -11.76 9.08
N TRP A 78 2.15 -12.40 10.03
CA TRP A 78 1.68 -13.78 9.92
C TRP A 78 0.59 -13.91 8.85
N LYS A 79 -0.33 -12.95 8.75
CA LYS A 79 -1.35 -12.91 7.69
C LYS A 79 -0.73 -12.79 6.31
N ARG A 80 0.27 -11.93 6.13
CA ARG A 80 0.98 -11.77 4.85
C ARG A 80 1.73 -13.05 4.47
N ALA A 81 2.49 -13.63 5.40
CA ALA A 81 3.24 -14.84 5.16
C ALA A 81 2.33 -16.03 4.79
N LEU A 82 1.18 -16.16 5.45
CA LEU A 82 0.20 -17.20 5.13
C LEU A 82 -0.44 -17.01 3.74
N LYS A 83 -0.80 -15.77 3.38
CA LYS A 83 -1.30 -15.43 2.03
C LYS A 83 -0.27 -15.77 0.95
N ASP A 84 1.00 -15.43 1.18
CA ASP A 84 2.09 -15.72 0.26
C ASP A 84 2.31 -17.23 0.12
N ARG A 85 2.18 -18.01 1.20
CA ARG A 85 2.29 -19.48 1.13
C ARG A 85 1.22 -20.10 0.24
N PHE A 86 -0.07 -19.75 0.41
CA PHE A 86 -1.15 -20.23 -0.47
C PHE A 86 -0.92 -19.87 -1.94
N LYS A 87 -0.32 -18.69 -2.20
CA LYS A 87 0.09 -18.29 -3.55
C LYS A 87 1.17 -19.20 -4.13
N TYR A 88 2.18 -19.57 -3.35
CA TYR A 88 3.24 -20.47 -3.81
C TYR A 88 2.76 -21.90 -4.02
N VAL A 89 1.87 -22.41 -3.15
CA VAL A 89 1.28 -23.76 -3.30
C VAL A 89 0.46 -23.88 -4.58
N ARG A 90 -0.29 -22.84 -4.97
CA ARG A 90 -1.07 -22.83 -6.23
C ARG A 90 -0.23 -22.73 -7.49
N ARG A 91 1.03 -22.28 -7.39
CA ARG A 91 1.88 -22.00 -8.55
C ARG A 91 2.17 -23.25 -9.40
N PRO A 92 2.69 -24.37 -8.83
CA PRO A 92 3.00 -25.59 -9.59
C PRO A 92 1.79 -26.47 -9.92
N ILE A 93 0.60 -26.18 -9.37
CA ILE A 93 -0.59 -27.04 -9.56
C ILE A 93 -1.22 -26.79 -10.93
N GLU A 94 -1.20 -27.77 -11.82
CA GLU A 94 -1.77 -27.69 -13.18
C GLU A 94 -3.06 -28.51 -13.35
N ASP A 95 -3.37 -29.41 -12.42
CA ASP A 95 -4.43 -30.42 -12.59
C ASP A 95 -5.66 -30.21 -11.68
N ASP A 96 -5.64 -29.23 -10.78
CA ASP A 96 -6.77 -28.92 -9.89
C ASP A 96 -7.78 -27.99 -10.59
N GLU A 97 -9.06 -28.40 -10.67
CA GLU A 97 -10.10 -27.64 -11.38
C GLU A 97 -10.33 -26.24 -10.81
N GLN A 98 -10.27 -26.06 -9.49
CA GLN A 98 -10.48 -24.77 -8.83
C GLN A 98 -9.30 -23.83 -9.13
N VAL A 99 -8.07 -24.36 -9.11
CA VAL A 99 -6.86 -23.65 -9.50
C VAL A 99 -6.87 -23.30 -10.97
N LEU A 100 -7.25 -24.23 -11.87
CA LEU A 100 -7.34 -24.00 -13.30
C LEU A 100 -8.38 -22.93 -13.65
N ARG A 101 -9.58 -22.98 -13.07
CA ARG A 101 -10.63 -21.95 -13.27
C ARG A 101 -10.13 -20.58 -12.86
N ASN A 102 -9.47 -20.48 -11.70
CA ASN A 102 -8.96 -19.20 -11.20
C ASN A 102 -7.66 -18.76 -11.93
N LYS A 103 -6.81 -19.67 -12.42
CA LYS A 103 -5.71 -19.36 -13.34
C LYS A 103 -6.23 -18.88 -14.71
N CYS A 104 -7.33 -19.44 -15.19
CA CYS A 104 -7.97 -18.99 -16.44
C CYS A 104 -8.69 -17.65 -16.30
N LYS A 105 -9.26 -17.36 -15.12
CA LYS A 105 -10.00 -16.13 -14.83
C LYS A 105 -9.09 -14.96 -14.42
N PHE A 106 -8.02 -15.26 -13.69
CA PHE A 106 -7.15 -14.25 -13.06
C PHE A 106 -5.66 -14.43 -13.36
N GLY A 107 -5.26 -15.52 -14.02
CA GLY A 107 -3.88 -15.75 -14.46
C GLY A 107 -3.67 -15.28 -15.90
N HIS A 108 -2.46 -14.79 -16.21
CA HIS A 108 -2.10 -14.45 -17.59
C HIS A 108 -1.82 -15.71 -18.39
N ARG A 109 -2.55 -15.90 -19.50
CA ARG A 109 -2.21 -16.89 -20.53
C ARG A 109 -0.89 -16.47 -21.19
N ARG A 110 0.20 -17.17 -20.88
CA ARG A 110 1.42 -17.13 -21.70
C ARG A 110 1.55 -18.46 -22.43
N GLY A 111 1.52 -18.40 -23.77
CA GLY A 111 2.18 -19.40 -24.62
C GLY A 111 1.51 -20.77 -24.77
N GLN A 112 0.20 -20.86 -25.04
CA GLN A 112 -0.31 -21.99 -25.81
C GLN A 112 -0.41 -21.58 -27.28
N THR A 113 0.54 -22.06 -28.08
CA THR A 113 0.38 -22.23 -29.51
C THR A 113 -0.93 -22.99 -29.72
N ARG A 114 -1.97 -22.31 -30.23
CA ARG A 114 -3.12 -23.00 -30.78
C ARG A 114 -2.56 -23.85 -31.92
N LYS A 115 -2.52 -25.18 -31.73
CA LYS A 115 -2.45 -26.12 -32.84
C LYS A 115 -3.66 -25.82 -33.72
N SER A 116 -3.39 -25.19 -34.84
CA SER A 116 -4.30 -25.02 -35.97
C SER A 116 -4.65 -26.39 -36.53
N SER A 117 -5.92 -26.68 -36.65
CA SER A 117 -6.42 -27.77 -37.47
C SER A 117 -7.70 -27.30 -38.18
N PHE A 118 -7.55 -27.07 -39.49
CA PHE A 118 -8.57 -26.92 -40.54
C PHE A 118 -9.50 -25.68 -40.43
N ALA A 119 -9.83 -24.96 -41.51
CA ALA A 119 -9.85 -25.27 -42.93
C ALA A 119 -9.53 -24.01 -43.76
N GLU A 120 -9.09 -24.26 -44.99
CA GLU A 120 -8.89 -23.32 -46.09
C GLU A 120 -10.07 -22.35 -46.29
N ASN A 121 -9.78 -21.10 -46.66
CA ASN A 121 -10.25 -20.46 -47.90
C ASN A 121 -9.67 -19.03 -48.05
N LYS A 122 -9.58 -18.60 -49.31
CA LYS A 122 -8.77 -17.54 -49.96
C LYS A 122 -8.98 -16.07 -49.49
N PRO A 123 -8.07 -15.15 -49.88
CA PRO A 123 -8.08 -13.75 -49.45
C PRO A 123 -8.95 -12.89 -50.36
N ASP A 124 -9.58 -11.86 -49.80
CA ASP A 124 -10.16 -10.78 -50.58
C ASP A 124 -9.84 -9.42 -49.94
N ASP A 125 -9.64 -8.48 -50.86
CA ASP A 125 -8.99 -7.18 -50.74
C ASP A 125 -9.93 -6.13 -50.13
N VAL A 126 -9.54 -5.44 -49.05
CA VAL A 126 -10.20 -4.19 -48.62
C VAL A 126 -9.18 -3.21 -48.05
N GLN A 127 -8.93 -2.15 -48.84
CA GLN A 127 -8.29 -0.92 -48.43
C GLN A 127 -9.08 -0.21 -47.33
N VAL A 128 -8.44 0.16 -46.22
CA VAL A 128 -8.88 1.30 -45.39
C VAL A 128 -7.65 2.06 -44.89
N GLN A 129 -7.82 3.38 -44.88
CA GLN A 129 -6.84 4.45 -44.81
C GLN A 129 -6.33 4.69 -43.38
N VAL A 130 -5.02 4.97 -43.30
CA VAL A 130 -4.28 5.89 -42.42
C VAL A 130 -5.01 6.45 -41.19
N GLU A 131 -4.55 6.07 -40.00
CA GLU A 131 -4.35 7.02 -38.90
C GLU A 131 -2.93 6.81 -38.35
N GLU A 132 -2.22 7.93 -38.21
CA GLU A 132 -0.79 8.07 -38.03
C GLU A 132 -0.32 7.49 -36.68
N GLU A 133 0.45 6.40 -36.73
CA GLU A 133 1.41 6.10 -35.66
C GLU A 133 2.50 7.18 -35.68
N PRO A 134 2.80 7.86 -34.56
CA PRO A 134 3.98 8.68 -34.51
C PRO A 134 5.18 7.75 -34.44
N VAL A 135 5.86 7.64 -35.58
CA VAL A 135 7.27 7.33 -35.80
C VAL A 135 7.96 6.83 -34.53
N HIS A 136 8.04 5.50 -34.42
CA HIS A 136 8.87 4.81 -33.46
C HIS A 136 10.34 5.20 -33.74
N LEU A 137 10.83 6.26 -33.08
CA LEU A 137 12.25 6.54 -33.04
C LEU A 137 12.91 5.54 -32.08
N GLU A 138 13.93 4.89 -32.60
CA GLU A 138 14.60 3.73 -32.07
C GLU A 138 15.34 4.05 -30.74
N GLY A 139 14.76 3.49 -29.67
CA GLY A 139 15.27 3.21 -28.31
C GLY A 139 16.55 3.86 -27.82
N SER A 140 16.42 4.90 -27.01
CA SER A 140 17.45 5.22 -26.01
C SER A 140 17.63 4.05 -25.04
N ALA A 141 18.81 3.88 -24.44
CA ALA A 141 19.04 2.89 -23.39
C ALA A 141 17.99 2.99 -22.24
N MET A 142 17.43 4.18 -22.03
CA MET A 142 16.41 4.45 -21.04
C MET A 142 15.04 3.82 -21.37
N ASP A 143 14.71 3.67 -22.65
CA ASP A 143 13.44 3.09 -23.09
C ASP A 143 13.30 1.62 -22.71
N VAL A 144 14.42 0.90 -22.62
CA VAL A 144 14.45 -0.48 -22.11
C VAL A 144 14.05 -0.53 -20.63
N HIS A 145 14.50 0.43 -19.83
CA HIS A 145 14.13 0.52 -18.42
C HIS A 145 12.65 0.88 -18.24
N ILE A 146 12.16 1.86 -18.99
CA ILE A 146 10.76 2.31 -18.94
C ILE A 146 9.82 1.20 -19.40
N LYS A 147 10.11 0.54 -20.53
CA LYS A 147 9.29 -0.57 -21.04
C LYS A 147 9.20 -1.69 -20.01
N TRP A 148 10.33 -2.06 -19.40
CA TRP A 148 10.35 -3.06 -18.34
C TRP A 148 9.52 -2.64 -17.13
N LEU A 149 9.63 -1.39 -16.66
CA LEU A 149 8.84 -0.90 -15.52
C LEU A 149 7.33 -0.95 -15.80
N LYS A 150 6.90 -0.60 -17.01
CA LYS A 150 5.49 -0.72 -17.42
C LYS A 150 5.02 -2.17 -17.39
N GLU A 151 5.79 -3.08 -17.98
CA GLU A 151 5.47 -4.50 -18.00
C GLU A 151 5.46 -5.11 -16.59
N GLU A 152 6.41 -4.72 -15.75
CA GLU A 152 6.52 -5.19 -14.37
C GLU A 152 5.37 -4.70 -13.50
N TYR A 153 4.92 -3.45 -13.69
CA TYR A 153 3.83 -2.87 -12.91
C TYR A 153 2.51 -3.65 -13.06
N MET A 154 2.28 -4.22 -14.24
CA MET A 154 1.10 -5.04 -14.54
C MET A 154 1.17 -6.44 -13.89
N LYS A 155 2.31 -6.85 -13.33
CA LYS A 155 2.45 -8.16 -12.69
C LYS A 155 1.91 -8.12 -11.25
N THR A 156 1.27 -9.22 -10.86
CA THR A 156 0.83 -9.47 -9.47
C THR A 156 2.00 -9.84 -8.53
N GLN A 157 3.11 -10.33 -9.07
CA GLN A 157 4.37 -10.49 -8.36
C GLN A 157 5.42 -9.65 -9.06
N ARG A 158 5.91 -8.66 -8.33
CA ARG A 158 6.87 -7.69 -8.83
C ARG A 158 8.24 -8.04 -8.26
N ASN A 159 9.26 -8.01 -9.09
CA ASN A 159 10.64 -8.06 -8.67
C ASN A 159 11.04 -6.71 -8.10
N TRP A 160 10.72 -6.46 -6.82
CA TRP A 160 10.97 -5.18 -6.16
C TRP A 160 12.44 -4.76 -6.18
N LYS A 161 13.38 -5.72 -6.12
CA LYS A 161 14.80 -5.44 -6.26
C LYS A 161 15.13 -4.82 -7.62
N GLU A 162 14.58 -5.38 -8.70
CA GLU A 162 14.81 -4.86 -10.05
C GLU A 162 13.99 -3.59 -10.33
N VAL A 163 12.81 -3.44 -9.72
CA VAL A 163 12.07 -2.17 -9.71
C VAL A 163 12.93 -1.08 -9.08
N ASP A 164 13.51 -1.30 -7.90
CA ASP A 164 14.39 -0.34 -7.23
C ASP A 164 15.58 0.04 -8.12
N ASN A 165 16.26 -0.95 -8.70
CA ASN A 165 17.38 -0.71 -9.61
C ASN A 165 16.98 0.19 -10.79
N ARG A 166 15.87 -0.16 -11.47
CA ARG A 166 15.44 0.57 -12.68
C ARG A 166 14.85 1.92 -12.37
N MET A 167 14.14 2.05 -11.24
CA MET A 167 13.69 3.34 -10.75
C MET A 167 14.90 4.22 -10.46
N ASN A 168 15.95 3.74 -9.79
CA ASN A 168 17.19 4.51 -9.57
C ASN A 168 17.86 4.94 -10.88
N VAL A 169 18.02 4.03 -11.85
CA VAL A 169 18.63 4.36 -13.16
C VAL A 169 17.84 5.41 -13.94
N THR A 170 16.51 5.42 -13.79
CA THR A 170 15.63 6.35 -14.53
C THR A 170 15.33 7.65 -13.80
N ILE A 171 15.99 7.93 -12.66
CA ILE A 171 15.70 9.11 -11.82
C ILE A 171 15.90 10.42 -12.58
N GLU A 172 17.01 10.60 -13.29
CA GLU A 172 17.33 11.86 -14.00
C GLU A 172 16.27 12.20 -15.05
N LEU A 173 15.77 11.17 -15.76
CA LEU A 173 14.70 11.35 -16.73
C LEU A 173 13.39 11.79 -16.05
N ARG A 174 13.02 11.16 -14.92
CA ARG A 174 11.85 11.58 -14.13
C ARG A 174 11.98 13.01 -13.64
N ARG A 175 13.15 13.41 -13.15
CA ARG A 175 13.42 14.79 -12.70
C ARG A 175 13.31 15.77 -13.84
N LYS A 176 13.90 15.48 -15.01
CA LYS A 176 13.76 16.31 -16.20
C LYS A 176 12.30 16.50 -16.62
N MET A 177 11.49 15.43 -16.62
CA MET A 177 10.06 15.55 -16.94
C MET A 177 9.31 16.44 -15.95
N ILE A 178 9.58 16.31 -14.66
CA ILE A 178 8.91 17.09 -13.62
C ILE A 178 9.36 18.55 -13.61
N SER A 179 10.66 18.81 -13.78
CA SER A 179 11.18 20.17 -13.96
C SER A 179 10.63 20.86 -15.20
N ASN A 180 10.39 20.10 -16.27
CA ASN A 180 9.74 20.60 -17.49
C ASN A 180 8.21 20.71 -17.38
N LYS A 181 7.65 20.51 -16.18
CA LYS A 181 6.22 20.59 -15.88
C LYS A 181 5.37 19.67 -16.78
N ALA A 182 5.89 18.48 -17.10
CA ALA A 182 5.13 17.46 -17.82
C ALA A 182 3.86 17.08 -17.02
N PRO A 183 2.72 16.80 -17.68
CA PRO A 183 1.51 16.36 -17.00
C PRO A 183 1.76 15.12 -16.13
N LEU A 184 1.20 15.10 -14.91
CA LEU A 184 1.38 14.00 -13.97
C LEU A 184 1.00 12.65 -14.61
N LYS A 185 -0.12 12.62 -15.34
CA LYS A 185 -0.59 11.45 -16.08
C LYS A 185 0.47 10.88 -17.03
N ASP A 186 1.23 11.73 -17.71
CA ASP A 186 2.29 11.30 -18.63
C ASP A 186 3.50 10.74 -17.89
N ILE A 187 3.91 11.40 -16.80
CA ILE A 187 4.98 10.89 -15.92
C ILE A 187 4.60 9.52 -15.39
N LEU A 188 3.38 9.40 -14.85
CA LEU A 188 2.85 8.19 -14.27
C LEU A 188 2.53 7.09 -15.29
N ARG A 189 2.36 7.43 -16.57
CA ARG A 189 2.28 6.45 -17.67
C ARG A 189 3.64 5.83 -17.93
N LEU A 190 4.73 6.60 -17.83
CA LEU A 190 6.09 6.09 -18.01
C LEU A 190 6.64 5.39 -16.76
N PHE A 191 6.33 5.93 -15.58
CA PHE A 191 6.83 5.48 -14.28
C PHE A 191 5.66 5.12 -13.35
N PRO A 192 4.91 4.05 -13.66
CA PRO A 192 3.69 3.71 -12.93
C PRO A 192 3.94 3.33 -11.48
N PHE A 193 5.16 2.92 -11.14
CA PHE A 193 5.58 2.61 -9.79
C PHE A 193 5.54 3.79 -8.83
N LEU A 194 5.53 5.05 -9.30
CA LEU A 194 5.28 6.21 -8.44
C LEU A 194 3.90 6.20 -7.76
N ARG A 195 2.96 5.36 -8.23
CA ARG A 195 1.68 5.07 -7.55
C ARG A 195 1.81 4.16 -6.33
N CYS A 196 2.96 3.53 -6.15
CA CYS A 196 3.22 2.68 -4.98
C CYS A 196 3.84 3.55 -3.88
N PRO A 197 3.24 3.64 -2.67
CA PRO A 197 3.75 4.48 -1.58
C PRO A 197 5.23 4.23 -1.27
N TYR A 198 5.66 2.96 -1.27
CA TYR A 198 7.07 2.58 -1.10
C TYR A 198 8.01 3.27 -2.11
N GLN A 199 7.64 3.33 -3.38
CA GLN A 199 8.46 3.96 -4.43
C GLN A 199 8.37 5.48 -4.40
N LEU A 200 7.21 6.04 -4.01
CA LEU A 200 7.06 7.47 -3.78
C LEU A 200 7.98 7.93 -2.63
N PHE A 201 8.03 7.19 -1.53
CA PHE A 201 8.92 7.48 -0.40
C PHE A 201 10.38 7.30 -0.78
N ARG A 202 10.70 6.30 -1.61
CA ARG A 202 12.06 6.11 -2.12
C ARG A 202 12.49 7.28 -3.01
N GLU A 203 11.62 7.75 -3.89
CA GLU A 203 11.87 8.93 -4.72
C GLU A 203 12.11 10.17 -3.86
N PHE A 204 11.31 10.36 -2.80
CA PHE A 204 11.52 11.41 -1.82
C PHE A 204 12.88 11.28 -1.13
N GLN A 205 13.23 10.09 -0.64
CA GLN A 205 14.49 9.82 0.04
C GLN A 205 15.71 10.06 -0.87
N LEU A 206 15.61 9.77 -2.18
CA LEU A 206 16.67 10.07 -3.14
C LEU A 206 16.85 11.57 -3.36
N LEU A 207 15.77 12.36 -3.23
CA LEU A 207 15.81 13.81 -3.39
C LEU A 207 16.32 14.54 -2.15
N THR A 208 15.97 14.03 -0.97
CA THR A 208 16.15 14.76 0.29
C THR A 208 17.11 14.09 1.26
N HIS A 209 17.50 12.85 0.98
CA HIS A 209 18.25 11.97 1.88
C HIS A 209 17.51 11.61 3.19
N MET A 210 16.21 11.90 3.29
CA MET A 210 15.40 11.65 4.48
C MET A 210 14.42 10.49 4.28
N ASP A 211 14.24 9.67 5.33
CA ASP A 211 13.19 8.65 5.38
C ASP A 211 11.88 9.27 5.88
N ILE A 212 11.03 9.69 4.94
CA ILE A 212 9.77 10.38 5.25
C ILE A 212 8.83 9.54 6.10
N TYR A 213 8.77 8.23 5.90
CA TYR A 213 7.85 7.37 6.64
C TYR A 213 8.30 7.26 8.10
N LYS A 214 9.59 6.97 8.32
CA LYS A 214 10.16 6.95 9.66
C LYS A 214 9.97 8.28 10.38
N LYS A 215 10.23 9.41 9.70
CA LYS A 215 10.02 10.75 10.28
C LYS A 215 8.56 11.00 10.63
N THR A 216 7.64 10.56 9.78
CA THR A 216 6.20 10.74 10.03
C THR A 216 5.72 9.93 11.24
N VAL A 217 6.24 8.70 11.42
CA VAL A 217 5.99 7.90 12.64
C VAL A 217 6.44 8.68 13.88
N GLU A 218 7.70 9.15 13.89
CA GLU A 218 8.27 9.92 15.01
C GLU A 218 7.42 11.17 15.33
N ILE A 219 7.02 11.92 14.30
CA ILE A 219 6.17 13.12 14.46
C ILE A 219 4.83 12.75 15.10
N LEU A 220 4.14 11.75 14.59
CA LEU A 220 2.83 11.37 15.10
C LEU A 220 2.93 10.83 16.54
N GLU A 221 3.96 10.06 16.87
CA GLU A 221 4.19 9.57 18.24
C GLU A 221 4.42 10.72 19.23
N ILE A 222 5.18 11.74 18.85
CA ILE A 222 5.52 12.87 19.73
C ILE A 222 4.34 13.85 19.88
N TYR A 223 3.65 14.17 18.80
CA TYR A 223 2.74 15.31 18.76
C TYR A 223 1.24 14.95 18.86
N SER A 224 0.84 13.69 18.68
CA SER A 224 -0.59 13.34 18.61
C SER A 224 -1.39 13.74 19.86
N GLU A 225 -0.91 13.39 21.05
CA GLU A 225 -1.62 13.73 22.30
C GLU A 225 -1.65 15.25 22.52
N ASN A 226 -0.58 15.95 22.18
CA ASN A 226 -0.53 17.42 22.28
C ASN A 226 -1.55 18.06 21.35
N ILE A 227 -1.62 17.64 20.09
CA ILE A 227 -2.58 18.12 19.09
C ILE A 227 -4.03 17.95 19.60
N LEU A 228 -4.37 16.75 20.09
CA LEU A 228 -5.71 16.45 20.57
C LEU A 228 -6.10 17.19 21.85
N SER A 229 -5.12 17.62 22.65
CA SER A 229 -5.34 18.39 23.88
C SER A 229 -5.66 19.87 23.63
N LEU A 230 -5.39 20.39 22.43
CA LEU A 230 -5.55 21.81 22.12
C LEU A 230 -7.01 22.23 22.10
N TYR A 231 -7.29 23.41 22.66
CA TYR A 231 -8.66 23.94 22.73
C TYR A 231 -9.27 24.18 21.35
N VAL A 232 -8.45 24.59 20.36
CA VAL A 232 -8.90 24.92 19.00
C VAL A 232 -9.60 23.74 18.30
N VAL A 233 -9.21 22.51 18.62
CA VAL A 233 -9.81 21.30 18.01
C VAL A 233 -10.95 20.71 18.85
N ARG A 234 -11.26 21.26 20.02
CA ARG A 234 -12.25 20.68 20.96
C ARG A 234 -13.63 20.49 20.32
N ASN A 235 -14.09 21.49 19.57
CA ASN A 235 -15.40 21.49 18.93
C ASN A 235 -15.35 21.14 17.45
N ASN A 236 -14.20 20.70 16.94
CA ASN A 236 -14.06 20.29 15.55
C ASN A 236 -14.89 19.00 15.31
N PRO A 237 -15.63 18.88 14.20
CA PRO A 237 -16.43 17.68 13.88
C PRO A 237 -15.64 16.37 13.94
N ILE A 238 -14.37 16.38 13.53
CA ILE A 238 -13.49 15.20 13.58
C ILE A 238 -13.22 14.80 15.03
N ASN A 239 -12.99 15.75 15.92
CA ASN A 239 -12.77 15.46 17.34
C ASN A 239 -14.06 15.00 18.03
N ILE A 240 -15.21 15.60 17.71
CA ILE A 240 -16.51 15.13 18.20
C ILE A 240 -16.73 13.66 17.81
N MET A 241 -16.51 13.34 16.54
CA MET A 241 -16.60 11.97 16.02
C MET A 241 -15.58 11.03 16.67
N LEU A 242 -14.35 11.50 16.96
CA LEU A 242 -13.37 10.75 17.73
C LEU A 242 -13.92 10.40 19.13
N GLN A 243 -14.38 11.39 19.89
CA GLN A 243 -14.89 11.19 21.25
C GLN A 243 -16.07 10.20 21.31
N GLU A 244 -16.93 10.20 20.29
CA GLU A 244 -18.02 9.22 20.18
C GLU A 244 -17.51 7.80 19.92
N ASN A 245 -16.50 7.65 19.06
CA ASN A 245 -15.92 6.34 18.76
C ASN A 245 -15.08 5.81 19.93
N LEU A 246 -14.32 6.65 20.63
CA LEU A 246 -13.54 6.23 21.81
C LEU A 246 -14.43 5.63 22.91
N LYS A 247 -15.69 6.05 23.04
CA LYS A 247 -16.64 5.45 24.01
C LYS A 247 -17.08 4.03 23.65
N ARG A 248 -16.94 3.65 22.37
CA ARG A 248 -17.41 2.35 21.84
C ARG A 248 -16.31 1.29 21.84
N HIS A 249 -15.07 1.67 22.12
CA HIS A 249 -13.90 0.80 22.03
C HIS A 249 -13.10 0.83 23.31
N THR A 250 -12.44 -0.29 23.62
CA THR A 250 -11.58 -0.42 24.81
C THR A 250 -10.20 -0.97 24.46
N GLU A 251 -10.01 -1.50 23.25
CA GLU A 251 -8.73 -2.03 22.81
C GLU A 251 -7.71 -0.90 22.59
N GLU A 252 -6.56 -0.96 23.28
CA GLU A 252 -5.54 0.08 23.26
C GLU A 252 -5.05 0.40 21.84
N ASP A 253 -4.84 -0.62 21.00
CA ASP A 253 -4.39 -0.44 19.61
C ASP A 253 -5.41 0.30 18.76
N ILE A 254 -6.70 0.03 18.97
CA ILE A 254 -7.79 0.71 18.26
C ILE A 254 -7.88 2.16 18.71
N LEU A 255 -7.78 2.41 20.03
CA LEU A 255 -7.78 3.76 20.57
C LEU A 255 -6.58 4.57 20.05
N LYS A 256 -5.39 3.95 20.01
CA LYS A 256 -4.17 4.55 19.43
C LYS A 256 -4.39 4.90 17.96
N TYR A 257 -4.87 3.96 17.15
CA TYR A 257 -5.19 4.19 15.74
C TYR A 257 -6.15 5.38 15.55
N MET A 258 -7.23 5.44 16.33
CA MET A 258 -8.22 6.52 16.21
C MET A 258 -7.63 7.87 16.59
N LYS A 259 -6.87 7.94 17.68
CA LYS A 259 -6.19 9.16 18.14
C LYS A 259 -5.18 9.64 17.10
N THR A 260 -4.32 8.76 16.59
CA THR A 260 -3.33 9.11 15.56
C THR A 260 -4.01 9.60 14.28
N THR A 261 -5.09 8.94 13.86
CA THR A 261 -5.89 9.36 12.70
C THR A 261 -6.47 10.75 12.91
N ALA A 262 -7.07 11.02 14.07
CA ALA A 262 -7.64 12.32 14.38
C ALA A 262 -6.56 13.41 14.43
N ALA A 263 -5.43 13.14 15.10
CA ALA A 263 -4.32 14.09 15.19
C ALA A 263 -3.80 14.47 13.80
N CYS A 264 -3.65 13.50 12.91
CA CYS A 264 -3.26 13.74 11.51
C CYS A 264 -4.25 14.65 10.78
N LEU A 265 -5.56 14.37 10.86
CA LEU A 265 -6.58 15.13 10.15
C LEU A 265 -6.81 16.53 10.72
N LEU A 266 -6.53 16.74 12.00
CA LEU A 266 -6.71 18.02 12.70
C LEU A 266 -5.49 18.94 12.63
N LEU A 267 -4.38 18.48 12.05
CA LEU A 267 -3.17 19.29 11.90
C LEU A 267 -3.44 20.67 11.26
N PRO A 268 -4.20 20.80 10.16
CA PRO A 268 -4.52 22.11 9.58
C PRO A 268 -5.24 23.04 10.55
N ASP A 269 -6.22 22.53 11.29
CA ASP A 269 -7.00 23.31 12.26
C ASP A 269 -6.11 23.87 13.38
N VAL A 270 -5.11 23.10 13.82
CA VAL A 270 -4.13 23.55 14.84
C VAL A 270 -3.35 24.78 14.37
N PHE A 271 -3.00 24.85 13.10
CA PHE A 271 -2.22 25.96 12.54
C PHE A 271 -3.10 27.10 11.97
N GLY A 272 -4.42 26.94 12.00
CA GLY A 272 -5.39 27.88 11.43
C GLY A 272 -5.38 27.88 9.90
N ASP A 273 -4.99 26.77 9.30
CA ASP A 273 -4.94 26.55 7.85
C ASP A 273 -6.27 25.93 7.36
N ASP A 274 -6.50 25.96 6.04
CA ASP A 274 -7.70 25.39 5.42
C ASP A 274 -7.59 23.86 5.32
N SER A 275 -8.27 23.15 6.23
CA SER A 275 -8.29 21.69 6.28
C SER A 275 -8.81 21.01 5.01
N SER A 276 -9.65 21.68 4.21
CA SER A 276 -10.17 21.13 2.95
C SER A 276 -9.10 20.97 1.85
N LEU A 277 -7.97 21.69 1.98
CA LEU A 277 -6.81 21.55 1.11
C LEU A 277 -5.85 20.45 1.56
N PHE A 278 -6.08 19.86 2.75
CA PHE A 278 -5.25 18.82 3.34
C PHE A 278 -5.93 17.45 3.26
N ALA A 279 -7.20 17.39 3.64
CA ALA A 279 -8.00 16.16 3.58
C ALA A 279 -9.48 16.45 3.27
N ALA A 280 -10.05 15.68 2.33
CA ALA A 280 -11.47 15.55 2.09
C ALA A 280 -12.00 14.35 2.89
N VAL A 281 -12.62 14.61 4.04
CA VAL A 281 -13.10 13.59 4.98
C VAL A 281 -14.56 13.28 4.71
N ASN A 282 -14.86 12.07 4.23
CA ASN A 282 -16.18 11.64 3.75
C ASN A 282 -16.77 12.57 2.67
N GLU A 283 -15.90 13.26 1.93
CA GLU A 283 -16.25 14.21 0.88
C GLU A 283 -15.47 13.91 -0.40
N GLU A 284 -15.95 14.41 -1.53
CA GLU A 284 -15.24 14.31 -2.81
C GLU A 284 -14.06 15.28 -2.90
N VAL A 285 -12.97 14.82 -3.48
CA VAL A 285 -11.77 15.63 -3.74
C VAL A 285 -12.04 16.67 -4.84
N LYS A 286 -11.92 17.96 -4.50
CA LYS A 286 -12.18 19.09 -5.42
C LYS A 286 -10.93 19.86 -5.84
N VAL A 287 -9.84 19.68 -5.10
CA VAL A 287 -8.62 20.50 -5.20
C VAL A 287 -7.62 19.90 -6.20
N LEU A 288 -6.73 20.74 -6.73
CA LEU A 288 -5.73 20.32 -7.73
C LEU A 288 -4.38 19.96 -7.11
N THR A 289 -4.10 20.41 -5.89
CA THR A 289 -2.87 20.07 -5.15
C THR A 289 -2.99 18.70 -4.48
N PRO A 290 -1.86 18.11 -4.04
CA PRO A 290 -1.87 16.93 -3.21
C PRO A 290 -2.84 17.08 -2.04
N VAL A 291 -3.71 16.09 -1.86
CA VAL A 291 -4.77 16.07 -0.85
C VAL A 291 -5.13 14.63 -0.53
N LEU A 292 -5.53 14.37 0.72
CA LEU A 292 -6.00 13.06 1.15
C LEU A 292 -7.51 12.94 0.96
N GLU A 293 -7.97 11.83 0.39
CA GLU A 293 -9.35 11.37 0.54
C GLU A 293 -9.38 10.40 1.73
N VAL A 294 -10.30 10.63 2.67
CA VAL A 294 -10.46 9.77 3.84
C VAL A 294 -11.92 9.37 3.99
N LYS A 295 -12.19 8.07 3.86
CA LYS A 295 -13.55 7.51 4.02
C LYS A 295 -13.66 6.78 5.35
N ASN A 296 -14.82 6.91 5.99
CA ASN A 296 -15.16 6.26 7.26
C ASN A 296 -14.05 6.37 8.32
N PRO A 297 -13.54 7.58 8.62
CA PRO A 297 -12.52 7.76 9.65
C PRO A 297 -12.95 7.08 10.95
N PHE A 298 -11.98 6.46 11.63
CA PHE A 298 -12.13 5.69 12.88
C PHE A 298 -12.82 4.32 12.75
N ASN A 299 -13.37 3.95 11.59
CA ASN A 299 -13.82 2.57 11.39
C ASN A 299 -12.65 1.68 10.95
N VAL A 300 -12.08 0.93 11.89
CA VAL A 300 -10.91 0.06 11.65
C VAL A 300 -11.09 -0.91 10.48
N ASN A 301 -12.33 -1.30 10.15
CA ASN A 301 -12.61 -2.28 9.10
C ASN A 301 -12.88 -1.65 7.73
N SER A 302 -13.23 -0.36 7.67
CA SER A 302 -13.68 0.29 6.44
C SER A 302 -13.10 1.69 6.23
N CYS A 303 -12.11 2.07 7.03
CA CYS A 303 -11.40 3.32 6.83
C CYS A 303 -10.46 3.17 5.64
N GLU A 304 -10.55 4.11 4.71
CA GLU A 304 -9.76 4.12 3.49
C GLU A 304 -9.03 5.46 3.39
N PHE A 305 -7.75 5.39 3.04
CA PHE A 305 -6.93 6.55 2.73
C PHE A 305 -6.48 6.46 1.28
N ALA A 306 -6.68 7.54 0.54
CA ALA A 306 -6.16 7.68 -0.81
C ALA A 306 -5.52 9.05 -1.01
N LEU A 307 -4.41 9.09 -1.73
CA LEU A 307 -3.74 10.33 -2.10
C LEU A 307 -4.19 10.73 -3.49
N TYR A 308 -4.66 11.96 -3.63
CA TYR A 308 -5.00 12.55 -4.91
C TYR A 308 -4.02 13.66 -5.28
N VAL A 309 -3.69 13.75 -6.57
CA VAL A 309 -2.90 14.86 -7.12
C VAL A 309 -3.53 15.24 -8.45
N GLY A 310 -3.92 16.51 -8.62
CA GLY A 310 -4.59 16.97 -9.84
C GLY A 310 -5.93 16.28 -10.11
N ARG A 311 -6.67 15.92 -9.05
CA ARG A 311 -7.93 15.12 -9.10
C ARG A 311 -7.79 13.69 -9.62
N GLU A 312 -6.57 13.21 -9.84
CA GLU A 312 -6.32 11.80 -10.11
C GLU A 312 -5.91 11.11 -8.82
N GLU A 313 -6.51 9.94 -8.54
CA GLU A 313 -6.05 9.07 -7.48
C GLU A 313 -4.64 8.57 -7.81
N LEU A 314 -3.67 8.95 -6.99
CA LEU A 314 -2.28 8.57 -7.14
C LEU A 314 -1.99 7.23 -6.47
N ALA A 315 -2.44 7.05 -5.22
CA ALA A 315 -2.13 5.86 -4.42
C ALA A 315 -3.20 5.60 -3.35
N GLN A 316 -3.52 4.32 -3.15
CA GLN A 316 -4.20 3.82 -1.96
C GLN A 316 -3.17 3.61 -0.84
N LEU A 317 -3.57 3.92 0.39
CA LEU A 317 -2.69 4.02 1.55
C LEU A 317 -3.27 3.18 2.70
N ASP A 318 -2.39 2.47 3.41
CA ASP A 318 -2.82 1.49 4.41
C ASP A 318 -3.32 2.15 5.71
N ASP A 319 -2.75 3.31 6.08
CA ASP A 319 -3.05 4.01 7.31
C ASP A 319 -2.77 5.53 7.23
N CYS A 320 -3.14 6.26 8.28
CA CYS A 320 -2.95 7.70 8.37
C CYS A 320 -1.48 8.14 8.39
N THR A 321 -0.57 7.30 8.87
CA THR A 321 0.88 7.58 8.90
C THR A 321 1.44 7.55 7.49
N MET A 322 1.13 6.49 6.74
CA MET A 322 1.47 6.39 5.33
C MET A 322 0.83 7.51 4.52
N ALA A 323 -0.41 7.87 4.84
CA ALA A 323 -1.13 8.96 4.19
C ALA A 323 -0.43 10.32 4.39
N LEU A 324 -0.07 10.65 5.63
CA LEU A 324 0.63 11.89 5.94
C LEU A 324 2.00 11.94 5.25
N ALA A 325 2.75 10.84 5.29
CA ALA A 325 4.04 10.72 4.61
C ALA A 325 3.89 10.90 3.09
N ALA A 326 2.86 10.31 2.49
CA ALA A 326 2.60 10.39 1.05
C ALA A 326 2.16 11.79 0.61
N LEU A 327 1.35 12.47 1.43
CA LEU A 327 0.96 13.85 1.19
C LEU A 327 2.18 14.77 1.11
N VAL A 328 3.04 14.74 2.14
CA VAL A 328 4.27 15.55 2.18
C VAL A 328 5.21 15.15 1.04
N ALA A 329 5.42 13.85 0.82
CA ALA A 329 6.28 13.36 -0.25
C ALA A 329 5.83 13.83 -1.63
N ALA A 330 4.52 13.89 -1.90
CA ALA A 330 3.99 14.30 -3.19
C ALA A 330 4.30 15.77 -3.54
N PHE A 331 4.27 16.68 -2.56
CA PHE A 331 4.67 18.08 -2.79
C PHE A 331 6.10 18.18 -3.30
N HIS A 332 7.04 17.44 -2.70
CA HIS A 332 8.44 17.46 -3.09
C HIS A 332 8.74 16.63 -4.35
N VAL A 333 8.23 15.41 -4.44
CA VAL A 333 8.51 14.50 -5.55
C VAL A 333 8.01 15.10 -6.86
N PHE A 334 6.81 15.68 -6.87
CA PHE A 334 6.23 16.25 -8.08
C PHE A 334 6.50 17.75 -8.26
N ASP A 335 7.33 18.36 -7.40
CA ASP A 335 7.68 19.79 -7.46
C ASP A 335 6.42 20.69 -7.56
N ILE A 336 5.45 20.40 -6.68
CA ILE A 336 4.17 21.09 -6.61
C ILE A 336 4.28 22.20 -5.56
N PRO A 337 3.98 23.47 -5.93
CA PRO A 337 3.99 24.56 -4.97
C PRO A 337 2.95 24.37 -3.87
N CYS A 338 3.38 24.54 -2.62
CA CYS A 338 2.51 24.54 -1.46
C CYS A 338 1.49 25.70 -1.52
N PRO A 339 0.17 25.44 -1.45
CA PRO A 339 -0.83 26.50 -1.36
C PRO A 339 -0.66 27.34 -0.10
N LYS A 340 -0.75 28.67 -0.23
CA LYS A 340 -0.62 29.62 0.90
C LYS A 340 -1.55 29.33 2.08
N ARG A 341 -2.71 28.70 1.82
CA ARG A 341 -3.75 28.41 2.81
C ARG A 341 -3.50 27.13 3.62
N ILE A 342 -2.46 26.35 3.30
CA ILE A 342 -1.99 25.19 4.09
C ILE A 342 -0.48 25.26 4.40
N HIS A 343 0.09 26.44 4.24
CA HIS A 343 1.53 26.65 4.30
C HIS A 343 2.10 26.43 5.70
N ARG A 344 1.36 26.79 6.76
CA ARG A 344 1.87 26.68 8.13
C ARG A 344 1.96 25.22 8.55
N THR A 345 0.94 24.43 8.22
CA THR A 345 0.91 22.99 8.49
C THR A 345 2.00 22.26 7.72
N LEU A 346 2.15 22.53 6.42
CA LEU A 346 3.19 21.88 5.63
C LEU A 346 4.59 22.32 6.05
N ASN A 347 4.83 23.61 6.33
CA ASN A 347 6.12 24.07 6.85
C ASN A 347 6.47 23.40 8.18
N PHE A 348 5.50 23.22 9.08
CA PHE A 348 5.72 22.51 10.34
C PHE A 348 6.18 21.08 10.07
N LEU A 349 5.45 20.34 9.23
CA LEU A 349 5.81 18.97 8.85
C LEU A 349 7.19 18.90 8.18
N GLU A 350 7.46 19.78 7.22
CA GLU A 350 8.74 19.87 6.53
C GLU A 350 9.89 20.18 7.51
N SER A 351 9.71 21.12 8.45
CA SER A 351 10.74 21.46 9.43
C SER A 351 11.14 20.26 10.30
N LEU A 352 10.16 19.43 10.67
CA LEU A 352 10.40 18.21 11.44
C LEU A 352 11.00 17.10 10.60
N VAL A 353 10.56 16.96 9.35
CA VAL A 353 11.08 15.94 8.42
C VAL A 353 12.52 16.23 8.05
N PHE A 354 12.88 17.49 7.78
CA PHE A 354 14.23 17.88 7.37
C PHE A 354 15.15 18.20 8.56
N GLU A 355 14.66 18.05 9.79
CA GLU A 355 15.39 18.44 11.01
C GLU A 355 15.91 19.89 10.97
N VAL A 356 15.26 20.73 10.17
CA VAL A 356 15.55 22.15 10.10
C VAL A 356 14.98 22.73 11.36
N ARG A 357 15.86 23.03 12.33
CA ARG A 357 15.48 23.86 13.48
C ARG A 357 14.93 25.16 12.90
N SER A 358 13.62 25.35 13.00
CA SER A 358 13.04 26.68 12.81
C SER A 358 13.76 27.64 13.76
N PRO A 359 14.30 28.78 13.27
CA PRO A 359 14.94 29.77 14.12
C PRO A 359 13.99 30.33 15.19
#